data_AF-A0A0J0YHI5-F1
#
_entry.id   AF-A0A0J0YHI5-F1
#
_cell.length_a   1.000
_cell.length_b   1.000
_cell.length_c   1.000
_cell.angle_alpha   90.00
_cell.angle_beta   90.00
_cell.angle_gamma   90.00
#
_symmetry.space_group_name_H-M   'P 1'
#
loop_
_entity.id
_entity.type
_entity.pdbx_description
1 polymer ?
#
loop_
_entity_poly.entity_id
_entity_poly.type
_entity_poly.pdbx_seq_one_letter_code
_entity_poly.pdbx_strand_id
1 'polypeptide(L)'
;MNNLEIFKWLAIFSPIISGIIVGVVTHKLSNRSKRIEILYQNKIRAFNELHNILIDFRFELEPNIYNNPFLERNSDAKGSVETLSLLNNALVRNSIYLNEESRKSVMDLVTKINFFCNFQKQDFENINPYIDMAVEVKRVIDILYKDLNLK
;
A
#
# COMPACT_ATOMS: atom_id res chain seq x y z
N MET A 1 0.66 65.19 2.03
CA MET A 1 -0.47 64.29 1.70
C MET A 1 -1.48 64.34 2.83
N ASN A 2 -2.74 64.63 2.52
CA ASN A 2 -3.79 64.78 3.52
C ASN A 2 -4.25 63.37 3.95
N ASN A 3 -4.47 63.12 5.25
CA ASN A 3 -4.82 61.77 5.75
C ASN A 3 -6.03 61.16 5.02
N LEU A 4 -6.97 62.00 4.58
CA LEU A 4 -8.17 61.61 3.83
C LEU A 4 -7.84 60.97 2.46
N GLU A 5 -6.78 61.41 1.79
CA GLU A 5 -6.36 60.85 0.50
C GLU A 5 -5.68 59.49 0.68
N ILE A 6 -4.90 59.33 1.75
CA ILE A 6 -4.26 58.06 2.12
C ILE A 6 -5.34 56.99 2.38
N PHE A 7 -6.42 57.34 3.10
CA PHE A 7 -7.54 56.42 3.33
C PHE A 7 -8.27 56.02 2.04
N LYS A 8 -8.49 56.96 1.11
CA LYS A 8 -9.12 56.65 -0.20
C LYS A 8 -8.27 55.68 -1.02
N TRP A 9 -6.95 55.91 -1.07
CA TRP A 9 -6.03 55.01 -1.76
C TRP A 9 -5.95 53.64 -1.08
N LEU A 10 -5.92 53.57 0.25
CA LEU A 10 -6.00 52.31 1.00
C LEU A 10 -7.31 51.56 0.74
N ALA A 11 -8.45 52.25 0.66
CA ALA A 11 -9.73 51.64 0.38
C ALA A 11 -9.80 51.02 -1.03
N ILE A 12 -9.08 51.58 -1.99
CA ILE A 12 -9.01 51.07 -3.37
C ILE A 12 -7.96 49.95 -3.50
N PHE A 13 -6.79 50.09 -2.87
CA PHE A 13 -5.71 49.11 -3.00
C PHE A 13 -5.87 47.89 -2.08
N SER A 14 -6.49 48.04 -0.91
CA SER A 14 -6.63 46.93 0.05
C SER A 14 -7.42 45.74 -0.49
N PRO A 15 -8.54 45.89 -1.23
CA PRO A 15 -9.25 44.75 -1.81
C PRO A 15 -8.44 44.09 -2.92
N ILE A 16 -7.67 44.87 -3.70
CA ILE A 16 -6.82 44.36 -4.78
C ILE A 16 -5.68 43.51 -4.21
N ILE A 17 -4.96 44.05 -3.22
CA ILE A 17 -3.86 43.33 -2.57
C ILE A 17 -4.40 42.09 -1.84
N SER A 18 -5.56 42.21 -1.15
CA SER A 18 -6.22 41.08 -0.51
C SER A 18 -6.60 39.99 -1.50
N GLY A 19 -7.21 40.35 -2.64
CA GLY A 19 -7.56 39.43 -3.71
C GLY A 19 -6.34 38.70 -4.29
N ILE A 20 -5.23 39.41 -4.50
CA ILE A 20 -3.96 38.82 -4.95
C ILE A 20 -3.44 37.81 -3.92
N ILE A 21 -3.38 38.18 -2.64
CA ILE A 21 -2.89 37.31 -1.57
C ILE A 21 -3.78 36.06 -1.46
N VAL A 22 -5.10 36.23 -1.42
CA VAL A 22 -6.06 35.13 -1.34
C VAL A 22 -5.94 34.21 -2.56
N GLY A 23 -5.81 34.76 -3.76
CA GLY A 23 -5.60 33.98 -4.98
C GLY A 23 -4.33 33.13 -4.91
N VAL A 24 -3.21 33.71 -4.51
CA VAL A 24 -1.92 33.00 -4.38
C VAL A 24 -1.98 31.91 -3.32
N VAL A 25 -2.52 32.22 -2.14
CA VAL A 25 -2.67 31.26 -1.03
C VAL A 25 -3.58 30.11 -1.42
N THR A 26 -4.74 30.41 -2.02
CA THR A 26 -5.73 29.40 -2.45
C THR A 26 -5.15 28.48 -3.50
N HIS A 27 -4.47 29.03 -4.51
CA HIS A 27 -3.82 28.24 -5.56
C HIS A 27 -2.74 27.30 -4.98
N LYS A 28 -1.88 27.82 -4.08
CA LYS A 28 -0.83 27.03 -3.46
C LYS A 28 -1.38 25.91 -2.57
N LEU A 29 -2.40 26.20 -1.76
CA LEU A 29 -3.07 25.20 -0.92
C LEU A 29 -3.81 24.16 -1.76
N SER A 30 -4.52 24.58 -2.81
CA SER A 30 -5.22 23.68 -3.73
C SER A 30 -4.26 22.70 -4.39
N ASN A 31 -3.13 23.19 -4.93
CA ASN A 31 -2.14 22.32 -5.56
C ASN A 31 -1.50 21.34 -4.56
N ARG A 32 -1.23 21.79 -3.33
CA ARG A 32 -0.72 20.90 -2.27
C ARG A 32 -1.74 19.83 -1.91
N SER A 33 -3.01 20.21 -1.76
CA SER A 33 -4.11 19.29 -1.45
C SER A 33 -4.26 18.21 -2.53
N LYS A 34 -4.36 18.63 -3.80
CA LYS A 34 -4.45 17.71 -4.95
C LYS A 34 -3.28 16.74 -5.00
N ARG A 35 -2.05 17.21 -4.70
CA ARG A 35 -0.87 16.35 -4.69
C ARG A 35 -0.96 15.28 -3.59
N ILE A 36 -1.41 15.65 -2.40
CA ILE A 36 -1.61 14.70 -1.29
C ILE A 36 -2.69 13.68 -1.64
N GLU A 37 -3.80 14.13 -2.23
CA GLU A 37 -4.90 13.27 -2.66
C GLU A 37 -4.42 12.23 -3.70
N ILE A 38 -3.69 12.66 -4.73
CA ILE A 38 -3.14 11.75 -5.75
C ILE A 38 -2.18 10.73 -5.12
N LEU A 39 -1.30 11.17 -4.21
CA LEU A 39 -0.39 10.26 -3.51
C LEU A 39 -1.15 9.23 -2.67
N TYR A 40 -2.20 9.65 -1.97
CA TYR A 40 -3.01 8.78 -1.15
C TYR A 40 -3.82 7.77 -1.98
N GLN A 41 -4.41 8.21 -3.10
CA GLN A 41 -5.09 7.32 -4.04
C GLN A 41 -4.15 6.24 -4.60
N ASN A 42 -2.92 6.62 -4.96
CA ASN A 42 -1.92 5.67 -5.44
C ASN A 42 -1.46 4.72 -4.33
N LYS A 43 -1.36 5.19 -3.07
CA LYS A 43 -1.06 4.35 -1.91
C LYS A 43 -2.14 3.29 -1.67
N ILE A 44 -3.42 3.65 -1.81
CA ILE A 44 -4.54 2.70 -1.75
C ILE A 44 -4.46 1.67 -2.86
N ARG A 45 -4.17 2.10 -4.10
CA ARG A 45 -4.01 1.17 -5.23
C ARG A 45 -2.86 0.18 -5.00
N ALA A 46 -1.71 0.67 -4.53
CA ALA A 46 -0.56 -0.15 -4.17
C ALA A 46 -0.90 -1.18 -3.09
N PHE A 47 -1.61 -0.77 -2.04
CA PHE A 47 -2.08 -1.68 -1.01
C PHE A 47 -3.01 -2.75 -1.59
N ASN A 48 -4.02 -2.36 -2.38
CA ASN A 48 -4.99 -3.29 -2.93
C ASN A 48 -4.32 -4.33 -3.86
N GLU A 49 -3.37 -3.91 -4.68
CA GLU A 49 -2.62 -4.82 -5.55
C GLU A 49 -1.86 -5.88 -4.75
N LEU A 50 -1.10 -5.47 -3.73
CA LEU A 50 -0.38 -6.40 -2.86
C LEU A 50 -1.34 -7.26 -2.03
N HIS A 51 -2.40 -6.66 -1.50
CA HIS A 51 -3.39 -7.36 -0.67
C HIS A 51 -4.07 -8.49 -1.44
N ASN A 52 -4.49 -8.25 -2.68
CA ASN A 52 -5.13 -9.26 -3.51
C ASN A 52 -4.19 -10.45 -3.75
N ILE A 53 -2.93 -10.19 -4.15
CA ILE A 53 -1.92 -11.24 -4.35
C ILE A 53 -1.72 -12.07 -3.08
N LEU A 54 -1.66 -11.41 -1.92
CA LEU A 54 -1.48 -12.07 -0.62
C LEU A 54 -2.69 -12.91 -0.20
N ILE A 55 -3.91 -12.42 -0.45
CA ILE A 55 -5.14 -13.16 -0.16
C ILE A 55 -5.26 -14.37 -1.07
N ASP A 56 -5.02 -14.22 -2.37
CA ASP A 56 -5.04 -15.32 -3.34
C ASP A 56 -4.05 -16.41 -2.92
N PHE A 57 -2.83 -16.01 -2.56
CA PHE A 57 -1.83 -16.94 -2.06
C PHE A 57 -2.27 -17.62 -0.76
N ARG A 58 -2.89 -16.90 0.17
CA ARG A 58 -3.42 -17.51 1.40
C ARG A 58 -4.46 -18.58 1.08
N PHE A 59 -5.38 -18.32 0.15
CA PHE A 59 -6.35 -19.31 -0.30
C PHE A 59 -5.69 -20.56 -0.89
N GLU A 60 -4.56 -20.42 -1.61
CA GLU A 60 -3.79 -21.56 -2.12
C GLU A 60 -3.23 -22.47 -1.01
N LEU A 61 -2.96 -21.92 0.17
CA LEU A 61 -2.42 -22.66 1.30
C LEU A 61 -3.53 -23.46 2.02
N GLU A 62 -4.77 -22.99 2.02
CA GLU A 62 -5.88 -23.54 2.83
C GLU A 62 -6.15 -25.04 2.61
N PRO A 63 -6.17 -25.57 1.37
CA PRO A 63 -6.35 -27.01 1.15
C PRO A 63 -5.28 -27.86 1.84
N ASN A 64 -4.04 -27.38 1.91
CA ASN A 64 -2.93 -28.08 2.58
C ASN A 64 -2.96 -27.92 4.10
N ILE A 65 -3.62 -26.87 4.60
CA ILE A 65 -3.80 -26.63 6.05
C ILE A 65 -4.92 -27.51 6.60
N TYR A 66 -6.09 -27.47 5.97
CA TYR A 66 -7.30 -28.10 6.49
C TYR A 66 -7.51 -29.53 5.97
N ASN A 67 -6.75 -29.95 4.97
CA ASN A 67 -6.86 -31.26 4.32
C ASN A 67 -8.30 -31.60 3.93
N ASN A 68 -9.05 -30.60 3.48
CA ASN A 68 -10.47 -30.70 3.18
C ASN A 68 -10.68 -30.72 1.66
N PRO A 69 -11.19 -31.83 1.08
CA PRO A 69 -11.40 -31.96 -0.35
C PRO A 69 -12.54 -31.08 -0.90
N PHE A 70 -13.39 -30.52 -0.02
CA PHE A 70 -14.48 -29.62 -0.38
C PHE A 70 -14.10 -28.13 -0.33
N LEU A 71 -12.88 -27.79 0.10
CA LEU A 71 -12.35 -26.46 -0.12
C LEU A 71 -12.05 -26.31 -1.61
N GLU A 72 -12.90 -25.57 -2.32
CA GLU A 72 -12.66 -25.23 -3.71
C GLU A 72 -11.28 -24.57 -3.83
N ARG A 73 -10.45 -25.09 -4.74
CA ARG A 73 -9.25 -24.36 -5.14
C ARG A 73 -9.74 -23.08 -5.80
N ASN A 74 -9.27 -21.93 -5.30
CA ASN A 74 -9.50 -20.66 -5.98
C ASN A 74 -9.11 -20.83 -7.46
N SER A 75 -10.01 -20.55 -8.40
CA SER A 75 -9.72 -20.68 -9.84
C SER A 75 -8.61 -19.74 -10.28
N ASP A 76 -8.42 -18.66 -9.52
CA ASP A 76 -7.38 -17.66 -9.75
C ASP A 76 -6.07 -18.01 -9.02
N ALA A 77 -6.00 -19.18 -8.37
CA ALA A 77 -4.77 -19.72 -7.81
C ALA A 77 -3.75 -19.99 -8.91
N LYS A 78 -2.61 -19.33 -8.80
CA LYS A 78 -1.50 -19.33 -9.76
C LYS A 78 -0.34 -20.21 -9.31
N GLY A 79 -0.34 -20.61 -8.04
CA GLY A 79 0.70 -21.41 -7.43
C GLY A 79 1.89 -20.58 -6.96
N SER A 80 2.63 -21.14 -6.01
CA SER A 80 3.62 -20.40 -5.21
C SER A 80 4.74 -19.73 -6.02
N VAL A 81 5.13 -20.31 -7.18
CA VAL A 81 6.14 -19.72 -8.08
C VAL A 81 5.62 -18.49 -8.81
N GLU A 82 4.39 -18.53 -9.31
CA GLU A 82 3.79 -17.39 -9.99
C GLU A 82 3.42 -16.30 -8.97
N THR A 83 2.94 -16.66 -7.78
CA THR A 83 2.76 -15.72 -6.65
C THR A 83 4.06 -14.97 -6.35
N LEU A 84 5.20 -15.67 -6.29
CA LEU A 84 6.50 -15.05 -6.02
C LEU A 84 6.83 -13.96 -7.05
N SER A 85 6.60 -14.25 -8.33
CA SER A 85 6.82 -13.30 -9.43
C SER A 85 5.87 -12.09 -9.31
N LEU A 86 4.58 -12.34 -9.06
CA LEU A 86 3.58 -11.28 -8.90
C LEU A 86 3.90 -10.37 -7.73
N LEU A 87 4.22 -10.94 -6.57
CA LEU A 87 4.54 -10.20 -5.35
C LEU A 87 5.79 -9.33 -5.54
N ASN A 88 6.84 -9.87 -6.18
CA ASN A 88 8.05 -9.11 -6.51
C ASN A 88 7.77 -7.95 -7.48
N ASN A 89 7.02 -8.22 -8.55
CA ASN A 89 6.69 -7.19 -9.52
C ASN A 89 5.83 -6.08 -8.91
N ALA A 90 4.83 -6.44 -8.11
CA ALA A 90 3.99 -5.48 -7.39
C ALA A 90 4.81 -4.67 -6.39
N LEU A 91 5.74 -5.28 -5.65
CA LEU A 91 6.63 -4.59 -4.72
C LEU A 91 7.52 -3.57 -5.43
N VAL A 92 8.16 -3.94 -6.55
CA VAL A 92 9.02 -3.03 -7.32
C VAL A 92 8.22 -1.84 -7.84
N ARG A 93 7.06 -2.10 -8.47
CA ARG A 93 6.18 -1.07 -9.04
C ARG A 93 5.66 -0.10 -7.99
N ASN A 94 5.34 -0.59 -6.80
CA ASN A 94 4.69 0.19 -5.75
C ASN A 94 5.62 0.66 -4.64
N SER A 95 6.93 0.38 -4.73
CA SER A 95 7.93 0.66 -3.69
C SER A 95 7.94 2.11 -3.19
N ILE A 96 7.64 3.08 -4.07
CA ILE A 96 7.56 4.50 -3.74
C ILE A 96 6.38 4.87 -2.83
N TYR A 97 5.32 4.07 -2.83
CA TYR A 97 4.10 4.31 -2.05
C TYR A 97 4.09 3.58 -0.70
N LEU A 98 5.07 2.72 -0.47
CA LEU A 98 5.20 1.91 0.73
C LEU A 98 6.27 2.49 1.66
N ASN A 99 6.04 2.38 2.96
CA ASN A 99 7.08 2.67 3.94
C ASN A 99 8.17 1.56 3.98
N GLU A 100 9.26 1.82 4.71
CA GLU A 100 10.39 0.90 4.79
C GLU A 100 10.03 -0.44 5.46
N GLU A 101 9.22 -0.41 6.51
CA GLU A 101 8.76 -1.60 7.24
C GLU A 101 7.91 -2.52 6.36
N SER A 102 7.00 -1.94 5.56
CA SER A 102 6.16 -2.65 4.59
C SER A 102 7.00 -3.26 3.48
N ARG A 103 7.94 -2.50 2.91
CA ARG A 103 8.85 -3.03 1.88
C ARG A 103 9.65 -4.22 2.40
N LYS A 104 10.23 -4.08 3.59
CA LYS A 104 10.99 -5.14 4.24
C LYS A 104 10.13 -6.38 4.49
N SER A 105 8.94 -6.18 5.06
CA SER A 105 8.04 -7.30 5.39
C SER A 105 7.58 -8.08 4.17
N VAL A 106 7.28 -7.40 3.06
CA VAL A 106 6.95 -8.07 1.79
C VAL A 106 8.17 -8.82 1.24
N MET A 107 9.37 -8.22 1.27
CA MET A 107 10.60 -8.88 0.81
C MET A 107 10.97 -10.12 1.65
N ASP A 108 10.80 -10.05 2.97
CA ASP A 108 11.01 -11.17 3.88
C ASP A 108 10.04 -12.32 3.53
N LEU A 109 8.78 -11.99 3.22
CA LEU A 109 7.79 -12.99 2.78
C LEU A 109 8.15 -13.58 1.41
N VAL A 110 8.56 -12.77 0.42
CA VAL A 110 9.08 -13.27 -0.87
C VAL A 110 10.20 -14.28 -0.64
N THR A 111 11.13 -13.96 0.26
CA THR A 111 12.26 -14.84 0.59
C THR A 111 11.78 -16.15 1.21
N LYS A 112 10.80 -16.09 2.13
CA LYS A 112 10.18 -17.28 2.72
C LYS A 112 9.43 -18.13 1.70
N ILE A 113 8.67 -17.52 0.78
CA ILE A 113 7.99 -18.24 -0.31
C ILE A 113 9.03 -18.92 -1.20
N ASN A 114 10.10 -18.22 -1.56
CA ASN A 114 11.18 -18.80 -2.36
C ASN A 114 11.83 -20.00 -1.65
N PHE A 115 12.09 -19.89 -0.34
CA PHE A 115 12.56 -21.02 0.46
C PHE A 115 11.55 -22.18 0.37
N PHE A 116 10.27 -21.91 0.62
CA PHE A 116 9.22 -22.93 0.60
C PHE A 116 9.09 -23.65 -0.75
N CYS A 117 9.21 -22.94 -1.87
CA CYS A 117 9.17 -23.54 -3.21
C CYS A 117 10.34 -24.50 -3.50
N ASN A 118 11.48 -24.34 -2.82
CA ASN A 118 12.71 -25.08 -3.11
C ASN A 118 12.96 -26.28 -2.18
N PHE A 119 12.19 -26.43 -1.09
CA PHE A 119 12.34 -27.55 -0.15
C PHE A 119 11.26 -28.60 -0.33
N GLN A 120 11.60 -29.87 -0.10
CA GLN A 120 10.65 -30.96 -0.21
C GLN A 120 9.83 -31.08 1.09
N LYS A 121 8.58 -31.54 0.98
CA LYS A 121 7.69 -31.77 2.15
C LYS A 121 8.32 -32.63 3.25
N GLN A 122 9.30 -33.45 2.90
CA GLN A 122 10.03 -34.37 3.78
C GLN A 122 11.05 -33.64 4.68
N ASP A 123 11.45 -32.43 4.32
CA ASP A 123 12.42 -31.62 5.05
C ASP A 123 11.80 -30.89 6.26
N PHE A 124 10.48 -30.90 6.38
CA PHE A 124 9.74 -30.26 7.47
C PHE A 124 9.30 -31.31 8.50
N GLU A 125 10.11 -31.51 9.55
CA GLU A 125 9.76 -32.38 10.68
C GLU A 125 8.62 -31.76 11.52
N ASN A 126 7.48 -32.45 11.60
CA ASN A 126 6.35 -32.22 12.53
C ASN A 126 5.64 -30.84 12.51
N ILE A 127 6.10 -29.87 11.73
CA ILE A 127 5.46 -28.55 11.57
C ILE A 127 4.71 -28.53 10.25
N ASN A 128 3.47 -28.02 10.21
CA ASN A 128 2.76 -27.78 8.96
C ASN A 128 3.20 -26.43 8.39
N PRO A 129 4.13 -26.39 7.43
CA PRO A 129 4.76 -25.14 7.01
C PRO A 129 3.78 -24.24 6.22
N TYR A 130 2.63 -24.79 5.78
CA TYR A 130 1.55 -24.02 5.17
C TYR A 130 0.82 -23.15 6.20
N ILE A 131 0.69 -23.61 7.46
CA ILE A 131 0.09 -22.81 8.55
C ILE A 131 0.98 -21.62 8.87
N ASP A 132 2.28 -21.86 9.04
CA ASP A 132 3.26 -20.80 9.32
C ASP A 132 3.28 -19.75 8.20
N MET A 133 3.22 -20.20 6.94
CA MET A 133 3.13 -19.32 5.79
C MET A 133 1.84 -18.48 5.80
N ALA A 134 0.69 -19.07 6.13
CA ALA A 134 -0.57 -18.33 6.23
C ALA A 134 -0.56 -17.28 7.36
N VAL A 135 0.09 -17.59 8.49
CA VAL A 135 0.30 -16.64 9.59
C VAL A 135 1.19 -15.48 9.14
N GLU A 136 2.28 -15.77 8.42
CA GLU A 136 3.17 -14.73 7.88
C GLU A 136 2.48 -13.84 6.85
N VAL A 137 1.68 -14.42 5.95
CA VAL A 137 0.86 -13.65 5.00
C VAL A 137 -0.06 -12.68 5.74
N LYS A 138 -0.75 -13.16 6.79
CA LYS A 138 -1.62 -12.30 7.60
C LYS A 138 -0.84 -11.18 8.28
N ARG A 139 0.34 -11.48 8.85
CA ARG A 139 1.22 -10.47 9.47
C ARG A 139 1.61 -9.38 8.47
N VAL A 140 1.97 -9.75 7.23
CA VAL A 140 2.33 -8.79 6.19
C VAL A 140 1.14 -7.92 5.78
N ILE A 141 -0.07 -8.51 5.65
CA ILE A 141 -1.29 -7.75 5.38
C ILE A 141 -1.54 -6.73 6.50
N ASP A 142 -1.39 -7.10 7.76
CA ASP A 142 -1.59 -6.19 8.89
C ASP A 142 -0.59 -5.02 8.87
N ILE A 143 0.67 -5.27 8.49
CA ILE A 143 1.70 -4.23 8.34
C ILE A 143 1.36 -3.28 7.18
N LEU A 144 0.95 -3.83 6.04
CA LEU A 144 0.51 -3.04 4.88
C LEU A 144 -0.72 -2.19 5.22
N TYR A 145 -1.66 -2.72 5.99
CA TYR A 145 -2.85 -2.00 6.43
C TYR A 145 -2.52 -0.87 7.44
N LYS A 146 -1.54 -1.10 8.33
CA LYS A 146 -1.02 -0.04 9.20
C LYS A 146 -0.34 1.06 8.42
N ASP A 147 0.38 0.75 7.34
CA ASP A 147 0.98 1.77 6.46
C ASP A 147 -0.11 2.62 5.78
N LEU A 148 -1.23 2.02 5.38
CA LEU A 148 -2.39 2.76 4.86
C LEU A 148 -2.97 3.76 5.86
N ASN A 149 -3.11 3.33 7.11
CA ASN A 149 -3.60 4.17 8.19
C ASN A 149 -2.51 5.16 8.61
N LEU A 150 -2.54 6.34 7.99
CA LEU A 150 -1.81 7.54 8.43
C LEU A 150 -2.23 7.90 9.86
N LYS A 151 -1.62 7.27 10.86
CA LYS A 151 -1.58 7.79 12.23
C LYS A 151 -0.38 8.72 12.39
#